data_AF-A0A2D3PP01-F1
#
_entry.id   AF-A0A2D3PP01-F1
#
_cell.length_a   1.000
_cell.length_b   1.000
_cell.length_c   1.000
_cell.angle_alpha   90.00
_cell.angle_beta   90.00
_cell.angle_gamma   90.00
#
_symmetry.space_group_name_H-M   'P 1'
#
loop_
_entity.id
_entity.type
_entity.pdbx_description
1 polymer ?
#
loop_
_entity_poly.entity_id
_entity_poly.type
_entity_poly.pdbx_seq_one_letter_code
_entity_poly.pdbx_strand_id
1 'polypeptide(L)' 'MNNLVWTHKAWQDYLYWQTQDKKTLKKINELVKDIERNGALKGIGKPEVLKNESAYSRRIDEKNRLVYKIVDGFIK' A
#
# COMPACT_ATOMS: atom_id res chain seq x y z
N MET A 1 -6.07 15.35 -2.54
CA MET A 1 -6.06 14.15 -3.40
C MET A 1 -4.61 13.78 -3.59
N ASN A 2 -4.21 12.56 -3.20
CA ASN A 2 -2.87 12.08 -3.44
C ASN A 2 -2.83 11.36 -4.78
N ASN A 3 -1.73 11.47 -5.50
CA ASN A 3 -1.53 10.73 -6.74
C ASN A 3 -0.82 9.40 -6.42
N LEU A 4 -1.26 8.31 -7.04
CA LEU A 4 -0.71 6.99 -6.84
C LEU A 4 0.34 6.69 -7.92
N VAL A 5 1.54 6.32 -7.51
CA VAL A 5 2.64 5.91 -8.40
C VAL A 5 3.08 4.52 -7.98
N TRP A 6 3.28 3.64 -8.95
CA TRP A 6 3.74 2.29 -8.68
C TRP A 6 5.15 2.10 -9.22
N THR A 7 5.99 1.41 -8.46
CA THR A 7 7.19 0.78 -9.06
C THR A 7 6.73 -0.28 -10.07
N HIS A 8 7.57 -0.59 -11.07
CA HIS A 8 7.23 -1.59 -12.06
C HIS A 8 6.87 -2.95 -11.42
N LYS A 9 7.63 -3.36 -10.40
CA LYS A 9 7.35 -4.60 -9.65
C LYS A 9 6.00 -4.55 -8.95
N ALA A 10 5.72 -3.48 -8.20
CA ALA A 10 4.45 -3.35 -7.48
C ALA A 10 3.25 -3.29 -8.44
N TRP A 11 3.42 -2.69 -9.63
CA TRP A 11 2.40 -2.71 -10.68
C TRP A 11 2.14 -4.12 -11.21
N GLN A 12 3.19 -4.91 -11.47
CA GLN A 12 3.02 -6.31 -11.89
C GLN A 12 2.36 -7.16 -10.80
N ASP A 13 2.75 -6.99 -9.54
CA ASP A 13 2.11 -7.68 -8.41
C ASP A 13 0.63 -7.29 -8.30
N TYR A 14 0.31 -6.01 -8.48
CA TYR A 14 -1.07 -5.52 -8.48
C TYR A 14 -1.89 -6.15 -9.61
N LEU A 15 -1.36 -6.20 -10.84
CA LEU A 15 -2.02 -6.86 -11.98
C LEU A 15 -2.19 -8.37 -11.77
N TYR A 16 -1.18 -9.04 -11.21
CA TYR A 16 -1.25 -10.45 -10.86
C TYR A 16 -2.45 -10.72 -9.93
N TRP A 17 -2.59 -9.92 -8.86
CA TRP A 17 -3.70 -10.08 -7.92
C TRP A 17 -5.08 -9.83 -8.54
N GLN A 18 -5.19 -9.05 -9.62
CA GLN A 18 -6.47 -8.88 -10.33
C GLN A 18 -6.99 -10.18 -10.94
N THR A 19 -6.09 -11.07 -11.34
CA THR A 19 -6.44 -12.34 -11.99
C THR A 19 -6.51 -13.51 -11.00
N GLN A 20 -5.70 -13.49 -9.95
CA GLN A 20 -5.54 -14.64 -9.06
C GLN A 20 -6.40 -14.60 -7.80
N ASP A 21 -6.44 -13.46 -7.09
CA ASP A 21 -7.20 -13.33 -5.85
C ASP A 21 -7.77 -11.92 -5.66
N LYS A 22 -9.06 -11.80 -5.98
CA LYS A 22 -9.81 -10.56 -5.85
C LYS A 22 -9.98 -10.09 -4.40
N LYS A 23 -9.88 -10.98 -3.40
CA LYS A 23 -9.93 -10.57 -1.98
C LYS A 23 -8.67 -9.81 -1.60
N THR A 24 -7.51 -10.34 -1.98
CA THR A 24 -6.23 -9.65 -1.81
C THR A 24 -6.22 -8.31 -2.54
N LEU A 25 -6.66 -8.26 -3.80
CA LEU A 25 -6.79 -7.00 -4.55
C LEU A 25 -7.69 -5.98 -3.83
N LYS A 26 -8.86 -6.42 -3.36
CA LYS A 26 -9.79 -5.55 -2.62
C LYS A 26 -9.11 -4.97 -1.38
N LYS A 27 -8.35 -5.79 -0.65
CA LYS A 27 -7.63 -5.36 0.54
C LYS A 27 -6.56 -4.31 0.24
N ILE A 28 -5.80 -4.49 -0.85
CA ILE A 28 -4.82 -3.48 -1.32
C ILE A 28 -5.53 -2.15 -1.59
N ASN A 29 -6.66 -2.18 -2.31
CA ASN A 29 -7.42 -0.97 -2.63
C ASN A 29 -8.01 -0.28 -1.39
N GLU A 30 -8.48 -1.04 -0.40
CA GLU A 30 -8.92 -0.50 0.89
C GLU A 30 -7.76 0.20 1.62
N LEU A 31 -6.58 -0.41 1.64
CA LEU A 31 -5.39 0.17 2.26
C LEU A 31 -4.96 1.46 1.57
N VAL A 32 -4.92 1.50 0.23
CA VAL A 32 -4.58 2.71 -0.53
C VAL A 32 -5.54 3.84 -0.19
N LYS A 33 -6.86 3.60 -0.24
CA LYS A 33 -7.88 4.60 0.11
C LYS A 33 -7.76 5.09 1.56
N ASP A 34 -7.45 4.17 2.48
CA ASP A 34 -7.26 4.52 3.88
C ASP A 34 -6.00 5.38 4.08
N ILE A 35 -4.91 5.11 3.35
CA ILE A 35 -3.70 5.95 3.35
C ILE A 35 -4.02 7.35 2.83
N GLU A 36 -4.80 7.47 1.76
CA GLU A 36 -5.22 8.78 1.21
C GLU A 36 -6.03 9.60 2.23
N ARG A 37 -6.87 8.94 3.04
CA ARG A 37 -7.74 9.59 4.01
C ARG A 37 -7.05 9.90 5.34
N ASN A 38 -6.28 8.93 5.85
CA ASN A 38 -5.78 8.93 7.23
C ASN A 38 -4.26 9.14 7.32
N GLY A 39 -3.55 9.15 6.19
CA GLY A 39 -2.10 9.34 6.13
C GLY A 39 -1.30 8.07 6.42
N ALA A 40 0.01 8.22 6.63
CA ALA A 40 0.94 7.08 6.68
C ALA A 40 0.82 6.18 7.93
N LEU A 41 0.57 6.75 9.11
CA LEU A 41 0.69 6.02 10.39
C LEU A 41 -0.62 5.82 11.14
N LYS A 42 -1.76 6.07 10.50
CA LYS A 42 -3.09 5.89 11.10
C LYS A 42 -3.98 5.05 10.21
N GLY A 43 -4.93 4.36 10.83
CA GLY A 43 -5.95 3.57 10.14
C GLY A 43 -5.61 2.09 10.02
N ILE A 44 -6.13 1.44 8.99
CA ILE A 44 -6.22 -0.03 8.93
C ILE A 44 -4.92 -0.70 8.47
N GLY A 45 -4.79 -2.00 8.75
CA GLY A 45 -3.64 -2.79 8.29
C GLY A 45 -2.38 -2.62 9.13
N LYS A 46 -2.50 -2.16 10.38
CA LYS A 46 -1.37 -2.01 11.34
C LYS A 46 -0.17 -1.27 10.72
N PRO A 47 -0.29 0.06 10.50
CA PRO A 47 0.77 0.85 9.90
C PRO A 47 2.06 0.80 10.74
N GLU A 48 3.18 0.56 10.08
CA GLU A 48 4.51 0.44 10.70
C GLU A 48 5.53 1.29 9.91
N VAL A 49 6.46 1.97 10.61
CA VAL A 49 7.61 2.63 9.99
C VAL A 49 8.70 1.60 9.72
N LEU A 50 9.22 1.56 8.51
CA LEU A 50 10.39 0.75 8.19
C LEU A 50 11.65 1.50 8.62
N LYS A 51 12.43 0.92 9.54
CA LYS A 51 13.56 1.64 10.19
C LYS A 51 14.70 2.00 9.24
N ASN A 52 14.91 1.20 8.20
CA ASN A 52 16.08 1.29 7.32
C ASN A 52 15.77 1.86 5.93
N GLU A 53 14.49 2.04 5.63
CA GLU A 53 14.01 2.57 4.37
C GLU A 53 12.98 3.62 4.75
N SER A 54 13.17 4.90 4.42
CA SER A 54 12.22 5.97 4.73
C SER A 54 10.86 5.72 4.06
N ALA A 55 10.09 4.78 4.61
CA ALA A 55 8.97 4.08 4.03
C ALA A 55 8.09 3.51 5.14
N TYR A 56 6.88 3.14 4.74
CA TYR A 56 5.85 2.61 5.61
C TYR A 56 5.39 1.25 5.09
N SER A 57 4.89 0.43 6.00
CA SER A 57 4.31 -0.88 5.69
C SER A 57 2.92 -0.97 6.30
N ARG A 58 2.00 -1.60 5.56
CA ARG A 58 0.72 -2.08 6.09
C ARG A 58 0.51 -3.54 5.69
N ARG A 59 -0.15 -4.29 6.57
CA ARG A 59 -0.50 -5.69 6.37
C ARG A 59 -1.67 -5.81 5.40
N ILE A 60 -1.41 -6.50 4.30
CA ILE A 60 -2.45 -6.99 3.40
C ILE A 60 -3.06 -8.24 4.04
N ASP A 61 -2.21 -9.19 4.43
CA ASP A 61 -2.54 -10.39 5.19
C ASP A 61 -1.38 -10.76 6.13
N GLU A 62 -1.29 -12.00 6.59
CA GLU A 62 -0.22 -12.47 7.47
C GLU A 62 1.17 -12.37 6.82
N LYS A 63 1.27 -12.67 5.51
CA LYS A 63 2.53 -12.79 4.76
C LYS A 63 2.83 -11.57 3.89
N ASN A 64 1.81 -10.95 3.31
CA ASN A 64 1.95 -9.87 2.34
C ASN A 64 1.87 -8.48 2.98
N ARG A 65 2.67 -7.54 2.47
CA ARG A 65 2.73 -6.15 2.93
C ARG A 65 2.58 -5.19 1.76
N LEU A 66 1.79 -4.15 1.95
CA LEU A 66 1.82 -2.96 1.11
C LEU A 66 2.89 -2.03 1.67
N VAL A 67 4.01 -1.92 0.95
CA VAL A 67 5.10 -1.00 1.27
C VAL A 67 4.94 0.24 0.41
N TYR A 68 5.02 1.43 1.03
CA TYR A 68 4.79 2.69 0.34
C TYR A 68 5.53 3.86 1.00
N LYS A 69 5.67 4.95 0.26
CA LYS A 69 6.17 6.25 0.73
C LYS A 69 5.13 7.33 0.45
N ILE A 70 5.13 8.38 1.27
CA ILE A 70 4.39 9.62 0.99
C ILE A 70 5.41 10.71 0.70
N VAL A 71 5.45 11.20 -0.54
CA VAL A 71 6.40 12.23 -0.99
C VAL A 71 5.65 13.23 -1.84
N ASP A 72 5.65 14.51 -1.47
CA ASP A 72 5.01 15.61 -2.20
C ASP A 72 3.53 15.35 -2.55
N GLY A 73 2.80 14.69 -1.65
CA GLY A 73 1.39 14.30 -1.89
C GLY A 73 1.22 13.10 -2.83
N PHE A 74 2.29 12.39 -3.19
CA PHE A 74 2.23 11.13 -3.91
C PHE A 74 2.37 9.96 -2.95
N ILE A 75 1.56 8.92 -3.16
CA ILE A 75 1.76 7.60 -2.58
C ILE A 75 2.58 6.80 -3.61
N LYS A 76 3.81 6.42 -3.25
CA LYS A 76 4.78 5.74 -4.14
C LYS A 76 5.18 4.37 -3.61
#